data_AF-A0A660Y0Q1-F1
#
_entry.id   AF-A0A660Y0Q1-F1
#
_cell.length_a   1.000
_cell.length_b   1.000
_cell.length_c   1.000
_cell.angle_alpha   90.00
_cell.angle_beta   90.00
_cell.angle_gamma   90.00
#
_symmetry.space_group_name_H-M   'P 1'
#
loop_
_entity.id
_entity.type
_entity.pdbx_description
1 polymer ?
#
loop_
_entity_poly.entity_id
_entity_poly.type
_entity_poly.pdbx_seq_one_letter_code
_entity_poly.pdbx_strand_id
1 'polypeptide(L)'
;MLRFLRSRGRPFELIFLDPPYREDLVEAVLRSLEEGGWVAPEGLVVSELPRKRPVPERVGPWRVVEERTYGETKLVFWERREEE
;
A
#
# COMPACT_ATOMS: atom_id res chain seq x y z
N MET A 1 2.96 14.68 -1.40
CA MET A 1 1.81 15.35 -2.06
C MET A 1 1.00 14.28 -2.79
N LEU A 2 0.02 13.66 -2.12
CA LEU A 2 -0.90 12.66 -2.72
C LEU A 2 -2.05 13.40 -3.43
N ARG A 3 -1.78 14.01 -4.60
CA ARG A 3 -2.74 14.96 -5.23
C ARG A 3 -3.44 14.43 -6.48
N PHE A 4 -3.59 13.12 -6.68
CA PHE A 4 -4.25 12.62 -7.90
C PHE A 4 -5.08 11.32 -7.77
N LEU A 5 -5.80 11.12 -6.66
CA LEU A 5 -6.82 10.06 -6.57
C LEU A 5 -8.24 10.63 -6.61
N ARG A 6 -8.54 11.48 -7.60
CA ARG A 6 -9.92 11.84 -7.94
C ARG A 6 -10.41 10.95 -9.07
N SER A 7 -10.59 9.65 -8.77
CA SER A 7 -11.40 8.77 -9.61
C SER A 7 -12.86 9.25 -9.55
N ARG A 8 -13.58 9.11 -10.65
CA ARG A 8 -14.99 9.51 -10.81
C ARG A 8 -15.94 8.59 -10.01
N GLY A 9 -15.75 8.53 -8.69
CA GLY A 9 -16.64 7.85 -7.74
C GLY A 9 -16.47 6.32 -7.66
N ARG A 10 -15.38 5.74 -8.14
CA ARG A 10 -15.12 4.29 -8.01
C ARG A 10 -13.82 4.01 -7.27
N PRO A 11 -13.81 3.04 -6.33
CA PRO A 11 -12.57 2.54 -5.74
C PRO A 11 -11.62 1.98 -6.80
N PHE A 12 -10.32 2.03 -6.52
CA PHE A 12 -9.27 1.48 -7.38
C PHE A 12 -9.04 0.01 -7.04
N GLU A 13 -8.84 -0.80 -8.08
CA GLU A 13 -8.48 -2.22 -7.94
C GLU A 13 -6.97 -2.42 -7.80
N LEU A 14 -6.16 -1.44 -8.23
CA LEU A 14 -4.71 -1.50 -8.15
C LEU A 14 -4.13 -0.11 -7.87
N ILE A 15 -3.31 0.00 -6.83
CA ILE A 15 -2.60 1.24 -6.47
C ILE A 15 -1.11 0.95 -6.34
N PHE A 16 -0.30 1.75 -7.03
CA PHE A 16 1.16 1.73 -6.88
C PHE A 16 1.60 2.90 -5.99
N LEU A 17 2.38 2.56 -4.96
CA LEU A 17 2.99 3.48 -4.03
C LEU A 17 4.49 3.48 -4.27
N ASP A 18 4.97 4.55 -4.89
CA ASP A 18 6.38 4.91 -4.95
C ASP A 18 6.62 6.14 -4.05
N PRO A 19 6.55 5.99 -2.72
CA PRO A 19 6.79 7.11 -1.81
C PRO A 19 8.28 7.49 -1.89
N PRO A 20 8.62 8.80 -1.82
CA PRO A 20 10.02 9.18 -1.59
C PRO A 20 10.54 8.47 -0.34
N TYR A 21 11.84 8.16 -0.28
CA TYR A 21 12.54 7.28 0.70
C TYR A 21 12.30 7.52 2.21
N ARG A 22 11.40 8.41 2.60
CA ARG A 22 11.08 8.72 3.99
C ARG A 22 10.42 7.52 4.68
N GLU A 23 10.88 7.32 5.91
CA GLU A 23 10.30 6.42 6.88
C GLU A 23 8.80 6.80 7.08
N ASP A 24 7.99 5.78 7.34
CA ASP A 24 6.55 5.84 7.67
C ASP A 24 5.55 6.29 6.60
N LEU A 25 5.97 6.63 5.37
CA LEU A 25 5.03 7.05 4.32
C LEU A 25 4.08 5.94 3.86
N VAL A 26 4.53 4.69 3.74
CA VAL A 26 3.66 3.58 3.30
C VAL A 26 2.53 3.37 4.29
N GLU A 27 2.82 3.32 5.60
CA GLU A 27 1.82 3.14 6.64
C GLU A 27 0.81 4.28 6.66
N ALA A 28 1.28 5.53 6.57
CA ALA A 28 0.41 6.70 6.52
C ALA A 28 -0.50 6.66 5.29
N VAL A 29 0.02 6.26 4.12
CA VAL A 29 -0.77 6.13 2.90
C VAL A 29 -1.81 5.03 3.03
N LEU A 30 -1.44 3.84 3.53
CA LEU A 30 -2.37 2.72 3.73
C LEU A 30 -3.53 3.12 4.65
N ARG A 31 -3.27 3.89 5.71
CA ARG A 31 -4.32 4.45 6.57
C ARG A 31 -5.22 5.44 5.82
N SER A 32 -4.65 6.36 5.04
CA SER A 32 -5.45 7.29 4.23
C SER A 32 -6.27 6.58 3.14
N LEU A 33 -5.77 5.48 2.58
CA LEU A 33 -6.51 4.65 1.61
C LEU A 33 -7.73 3.99 2.24
N GLU A 34 -7.57 3.51 3.48
CA GLU A 34 -8.68 2.94 4.27
C GLU A 34 -9.71 4.03 4.62
N GLU A 35 -9.28 5.17 5.17
CA GLU A 35 -10.18 6.28 5.53
C GLU A 35 -10.93 6.86 4.32
N GLY A 36 -10.28 6.88 3.15
CA GLY A 36 -10.86 7.39 1.92
C GLY A 36 -11.83 6.42 1.23
N GLY A 37 -11.82 5.13 1.60
CA GLY A 37 -12.53 4.08 0.86
C GLY A 37 -12.10 4.02 -0.61
N TRP A 38 -10.83 4.32 -0.88
CA TRP A 38 -10.32 4.47 -2.25
C TRP A 38 -9.91 3.15 -2.89
N VAL A 39 -9.90 2.05 -2.15
CA VAL A 39 -9.50 0.73 -2.64
C VAL A 39 -10.71 -0.19 -2.66
N ALA A 40 -10.87 -0.94 -3.75
CA ALA A 40 -11.92 -1.95 -3.87
C ALA A 40 -11.71 -3.06 -2.81
N PRO A 41 -12.76 -3.82 -2.45
CA PRO A 41 -12.62 -4.93 -1.50
C PRO A 41 -11.53 -5.95 -1.87
N GLU A 42 -11.38 -6.25 -3.16
CA GLU A 42 -10.32 -7.12 -3.70
C GLU A 42 -9.15 -6.32 -4.31
N GLY A 43 -9.03 -5.04 -3.94
CA GLY A 43 -8.01 -4.17 -4.48
C GLY A 43 -6.62 -4.46 -3.90
N LEU A 44 -5.62 -4.31 -4.75
CA LEU A 44 -4.22 -4.56 -4.45
C LEU A 44 -3.45 -3.26 -4.32
N VAL A 45 -2.66 -3.12 -3.26
CA VAL A 45 -1.73 -1.99 -3.11
C VAL A 45 -0.30 -2.53 -3.21
N VAL A 46 0.53 -1.91 -4.03
CA VAL A 46 1.93 -2.31 -4.22
C VAL A 46 2.82 -1.17 -3.79
N SER A 47 3.70 -1.39 -2.80
CA SER A 47 4.66 -0.38 -2.36
C SER A 47 6.08 -0.77 -2.72
N GLU A 48 6.82 0.16 -3.31
CA GLU A 48 8.26 0.03 -3.50
C GLU A 48 9.02 0.59 -2.29
N LEU A 49 9.94 -0.21 -1.75
CA LEU A 49 10.73 0.11 -0.56
C LEU A 49 12.19 -0.33 -0.75
N PRO A 50 13.16 0.28 -0.05
CA PRO A 50 14.52 -0.26 0.01
C PRO A 50 14.52 -1.69 0.59
N ARG A 51 15.33 -2.58 0.01
CA ARG A 51 15.41 -4.00 0.40
C ARG A 51 15.60 -4.23 1.89
N LYS A 52 16.45 -3.40 2.52
CA LYS A 52 16.81 -3.52 3.95
C LYS A 52 15.75 -2.96 4.89
N ARG A 53 14.70 -2.32 4.36
CA ARG A 53 13.66 -1.72 5.19
C ARG A 53 12.78 -2.82 5.80
N PRO A 54 12.62 -2.84 7.13
CA PRO A 54 11.66 -3.73 7.76
C PRO A 54 10.24 -3.33 7.32
N VAL A 55 9.42 -4.34 7.10
CA VAL A 55 8.03 -4.18 6.69
C VAL A 55 7.18 -4.92 7.71
N PRO A 56 6.19 -4.27 8.34
CA PRO A 56 5.28 -4.98 9.22
C PRO A 56 4.43 -5.92 8.38
N GLU A 57 4.13 -7.12 8.89
CA GLU A 57 3.22 -8.06 8.21
C GLU A 57 1.81 -7.48 8.03
N ARG A 58 1.47 -6.45 8.82
CA ARG A 58 0.15 -5.86 8.89
C ARG A 58 0.16 -4.38 9.27
N VAL A 59 -0.73 -3.60 8.65
CA VAL A 59 -1.02 -2.19 8.98
C VAL A 59 -2.53 -1.98 8.96
N GLY A 60 -3.18 -1.98 10.12
CA GLY A 60 -4.66 -1.94 10.18
C GLY A 60 -5.27 -3.15 9.45
N PRO A 61 -6.23 -2.97 8.51
CA PRO A 61 -6.79 -4.07 7.73
C PRO A 61 -5.89 -4.53 6.57
N TRP A 62 -4.77 -3.85 6.32
CA TRP A 62 -3.84 -4.22 5.25
C TRP A 62 -2.88 -5.30 5.71
N ARG A 63 -2.77 -6.38 4.93
CA ARG A 63 -1.83 -7.48 5.19
C ARG A 63 -0.88 -7.64 4.01
N VAL A 64 0.39 -7.91 4.31
CA VAL A 64 1.35 -8.31 3.30
C VAL A 64 0.98 -9.70 2.78
N VAL A 65 0.79 -9.82 1.47
CA VAL A 65 0.51 -11.10 0.80
C VAL A 65 1.70 -11.60 -0.01
N GLU A 66 2.56 -10.69 -0.46
CA GLU A 66 3.74 -11.05 -1.22
C GLU A 66 4.84 -9.98 -1.05
N GLU A 67 6.10 -10.42 -1.05
CA GLU A 67 7.28 -9.55 -1.16
C GLU A 67 8.17 -10.04 -2.29
N ARG A 68 8.58 -9.12 -3.18
CA ARG A 68 9.54 -9.40 -4.26
C ARG A 68 10.72 -8.46 -4.16
N THR A 69 11.93 -9.00 -4.16
CA THR A 69 13.16 -8.18 -4.11
C THR A 69 13.79 -8.05 -5.50
N TYR A 70 14.11 -6.82 -5.90
CA TYR A 70 14.78 -6.48 -7.14
C TYR A 70 16.00 -5.60 -6.85
N GLY A 71 17.20 -6.21 -6.83
CA GLY A 71 18.44 -5.51 -6.50
C GLY A 71 18.40 -4.91 -5.09
N GLU A 72 18.44 -3.58 -5.01
CA GLU A 72 18.42 -2.80 -3.76
C GLU A 72 17.01 -2.40 -3.30
N THR A 73 15.97 -2.77 -4.06
CA THR A 73 14.57 -2.46 -3.75
C THR A 73 13.76 -3.73 -3.54
N LYS A 74 12.61 -3.60 -2.89
CA LYS A 74 11.60 -4.64 -2.79
C LYS A 74 10.21 -4.06 -3.02
N LEU A 75 9.38 -4.81 -3.72
CA LEU A 75 7.96 -4.57 -3.86
C LEU A 75 7.23 -5.37 -2.79
N VAL A 76 6.34 -4.70 -2.07
CA VAL A 76 5.46 -5.32 -1.08
C VAL A 76 4.04 -5.19 -1.58
N PHE A 77 3.34 -6.31 -1.60
CA PHE A 77 1.96 -6.40 -2.06
C PHE A 77 1.05 -6.50 -0.83
N TRP A 78 0.06 -5.62 -0.77
CA TRP A 78 -0.86 -5.47 0.34
C TRP A 78 -2.29 -5.71 -0.13
N GLU A 79 -3.01 -6.55 0.60
CA GLU A 79 -4.44 -6.77 0.43
C GLU A 79 -5.19 -6.37 1.69
N ARG A 80 -6.42 -5.90 1.51
CA ARG A 80 -7.34 -5.67 2.62
C ARG A 80 -7.90 -7.01 3.08
N ARG A 81 -7.71 -7.35 4.35
CA ARG A 81 -8.28 -8.53 4.99
C ARG A 81 -8.99 -8.06 6.26
N GLU A 82 -10.30 -8.28 6.31
CA GLU A 82 -11.05 -8.09 7.56
C GLU A 82 -10.54 -9.12 8.58
N GLU A 83 -10.27 -8.66 9.81
CA GLU A 83 -10.13 -9.58 10.94
C GLU A 83 -11.50 -10.22 11.16
N GLU A 84 -11.58 -11.54 11.00
CA GLU A 84 -12.65 -12.34 11.63
C GLU A 84 -12.58 -12.22 13.15
#